data_AF-A0A2T5HXB7-F1
#
_entry.id   AF-A0A2T5HXB7-F1
#
_cell.length_a   1.000
_cell.length_b   1.000
_cell.length_c   1.000
_cell.angle_alpha   90.00
_cell.angle_beta   90.00
_cell.angle_gamma   90.00
#
_symmetry.space_group_name_H-M   'P 1'
#
loop_
_entity.id
_entity.type
_entity.pdbx_description
1 polymer ?
#
loop_
_entity_poly.entity_id
_entity_poly.type
_entity_poly.pdbx_seq_one_letter_code
_entity_poly.pdbx_strand_id
1 'polypeptide(L)'
;MSEQAVTQAEEALRQDAQVLDDEAISRLFLAIASVEQRDNETGAALAVVRRRAVKGDLPGATLILAQQLVDKRILVSREGSNGQPAVYEVGHEAVFSNWERFKDWYARYAADLAMRRQAEQAARDWDRQQCLPMLKWGWERQRPAIAALAKLNRLALPASGPDFSDPMITLWQQLEKQLEQPLRQFLYPEPLTLLEELNTDETPHQRREEIGLRLNQMGDPRRGVGLNEKGLPDMVWISIPAGEVTLETESRERFPVPPFRLVRYPVTWAQYRAFLDAEDGYCNPAWWEDPTEGGKTRPAAVVFCQLPGNQSLLVRCTGLLPLAERKAAAVDSTAHRVGMAMGCRREYAEKLPVG
;
A
#
# COMPACT_ATOMS: atom_id res chain seq x y z
N MET A 1 27.69 -31.80 27.01
CA MET A 1 26.37 -32.42 27.33
C MET A 1 25.26 -31.87 26.42
N SER A 2 24.97 -30.58 26.41
CA SER A 2 23.89 -29.99 25.59
C SER A 2 24.19 -29.97 24.08
N GLU A 3 25.42 -29.67 23.68
CA GLU A 3 25.84 -29.67 22.26
C GLU A 3 25.73 -31.05 21.61
N GLN A 4 26.28 -32.08 22.26
CA GLN A 4 26.15 -33.47 21.81
C GLN A 4 24.69 -33.94 21.74
N ALA A 5 23.83 -33.48 22.65
CA ALA A 5 22.40 -33.81 22.60
C ALA A 5 21.69 -33.16 21.40
N VAL A 6 22.07 -31.93 21.02
CA VAL A 6 21.53 -31.26 19.82
C VAL A 6 22.01 -31.96 18.55
N THR A 7 23.30 -32.30 18.45
CA THR A 7 23.84 -33.01 17.29
C THR A 7 23.24 -34.42 17.15
N GLN A 8 23.08 -35.16 18.24
CA GLN A 8 22.43 -36.46 18.22
C GLN A 8 20.94 -36.37 17.84
N ALA A 9 20.24 -35.35 18.31
CA ALA A 9 18.85 -35.13 17.94
C ALA A 9 18.70 -34.73 16.46
N GLU A 10 19.62 -33.92 15.92
CA GLU A 10 19.68 -33.59 14.49
C GLU A 10 19.92 -34.83 13.63
N GLU A 11 20.86 -35.70 14.03
CA GLU A 11 21.19 -36.92 13.31
C GLU A 11 20.04 -37.94 13.37
N ALA A 12 19.36 -38.05 14.51
CA ALA A 12 18.15 -38.85 14.65
C ALA A 12 16.99 -38.33 13.76
N LEU A 13 16.84 -37.01 13.63
CA LEU A 13 15.84 -36.40 12.75
C LEU A 13 16.18 -36.56 11.25
N ARG A 14 17.46 -36.71 10.88
CA ARG A 14 17.85 -37.05 9.49
C ARG A 14 17.52 -38.50 9.12
N GLN A 15 17.54 -39.41 10.09
CA GLN A 15 17.28 -40.84 9.87
C GLN A 15 15.77 -41.18 9.88
N ASP A 16 14.96 -40.45 10.65
CA ASP A 16 13.48 -40.48 10.60
C ASP A 16 12.98 -39.69 9.36
N ALA A 17 13.31 -40.18 8.15
CA ALA A 17 13.03 -39.54 6.87
C ALA A 17 11.55 -39.55 6.44
N GLN A 18 10.61 -39.31 7.37
CA GLN A 18 9.38 -38.63 7.00
C GLN A 18 9.72 -37.16 6.83
N VAL A 19 10.04 -36.80 5.58
CA VAL A 19 10.32 -35.45 5.06
C VAL A 19 9.74 -34.38 5.99
N LEU A 20 10.59 -33.84 6.86
CA LEU A 20 10.26 -32.70 7.67
C LEU A 20 10.02 -31.53 6.72
N ASP A 21 8.75 -31.31 6.42
CA ASP A 21 8.27 -30.26 5.55
C ASP A 21 8.95 -28.93 5.91
N ASP A 22 9.68 -28.37 4.95
CA ASP A 22 10.39 -27.09 5.10
C ASP A 22 9.46 -25.95 5.51
N GLU A 23 8.17 -26.04 5.13
CA GLU A 23 7.11 -25.15 5.57
C GLU A 23 6.84 -25.33 7.07
N ALA A 24 6.60 -26.56 7.52
CA ALA A 24 6.31 -26.85 8.92
C ALA A 24 7.47 -26.44 9.84
N ILE A 25 8.72 -26.69 9.44
CA ILE A 25 9.91 -26.27 10.19
C ILE A 25 10.02 -24.75 10.26
N SER A 26 9.84 -24.07 9.15
CA SER A 26 9.95 -22.61 9.15
C SER A 26 8.85 -21.97 9.99
N ARG A 27 7.61 -22.44 9.89
CA ARG A 27 6.51 -22.00 10.76
C ARG A 27 6.80 -22.24 12.23
N LEU A 28 7.40 -23.37 12.57
CA LEU A 28 7.78 -23.66 13.94
C LEU A 28 8.87 -22.69 14.43
N PHE A 29 9.93 -22.49 13.65
CA PHE A 29 11.03 -21.58 13.99
C PHE A 29 10.56 -20.13 14.17
N LEU A 30 9.63 -19.67 13.33
CA LEU A 30 8.98 -18.37 13.44
C LEU A 30 8.18 -18.18 14.74
N ALA A 31 7.64 -19.27 15.28
CA ALA A 31 6.83 -19.23 16.48
C ALA A 31 7.68 -19.32 17.75
N ILE A 32 8.82 -20.02 17.71
CA ILE A 32 9.65 -20.32 18.89
C ILE A 32 10.94 -19.49 18.99
N ALA A 33 11.28 -18.72 17.97
CA ALA A 33 12.47 -17.87 17.96
C ALA A 33 12.12 -16.38 17.78
N SER A 34 12.96 -15.52 18.35
CA SER A 34 12.97 -14.08 18.16
C SER A 34 14.43 -13.61 18.15
N VAL A 35 14.66 -12.31 17.94
CA VAL A 35 16.00 -11.72 17.94
C VAL A 35 16.11 -10.59 18.95
N GLU A 36 17.30 -10.37 19.48
CA GLU A 36 17.66 -9.24 20.33
C GLU A 36 18.86 -8.53 19.78
N GLN A 37 18.83 -7.21 19.81
CA GLN A 37 20.00 -6.42 19.57
C GLN A 37 20.87 -6.50 20.82
N ARG A 38 22.10 -7.02 20.68
CA ARG A 38 23.12 -6.94 21.72
C ARG A 38 24.13 -5.89 21.31
N ASP A 39 24.49 -5.04 22.27
CA ASP A 39 25.63 -4.15 22.10
C ASP A 39 26.91 -4.97 22.25
N ASN A 40 27.69 -4.99 21.19
CA ASN A 40 29.03 -5.55 21.13
C ASN A 40 29.98 -4.47 20.59
N GLU A 41 31.24 -4.55 20.98
CA GLU A 41 32.28 -3.54 20.71
C GLU A 41 32.50 -3.24 19.21
N THR A 42 32.00 -4.11 18.33
CA THR A 42 32.11 -4.02 16.86
C THR A 42 30.83 -3.57 16.14
N GLY A 43 29.80 -3.13 16.90
CA GLY A 43 28.51 -2.71 16.38
C GLY A 43 27.42 -3.77 16.58
N ALA A 44 26.16 -3.34 16.65
CA ALA A 44 25.03 -4.14 17.11
C ALA A 44 24.84 -5.49 16.36
N ALA A 45 25.10 -6.60 17.05
CA ALA A 45 24.83 -7.95 16.56
C ALA A 45 23.45 -8.43 17.02
N LEU A 46 22.72 -9.09 16.11
CA LEU A 46 21.46 -9.75 16.44
C LEU A 46 21.73 -11.11 17.06
N ALA A 47 21.31 -11.29 18.32
CA ALA A 47 21.34 -12.55 19.04
C ALA A 47 19.96 -13.23 19.00
N VAL A 48 19.92 -14.53 18.74
CA VAL A 48 18.67 -15.30 18.76
C VAL A 48 18.24 -15.56 20.19
N VAL A 49 16.97 -15.30 20.49
CA VAL A 49 16.35 -15.56 21.78
C VAL A 49 15.11 -16.43 21.65
N ARG A 50 14.74 -17.09 22.74
CA ARG A 50 13.59 -17.99 22.79
C ARG A 50 12.29 -17.19 22.78
N ARG A 51 11.32 -17.67 22.02
CA ARG A 51 9.91 -17.22 22.03
C ARG A 51 9.03 -18.41 22.41
N ARG A 52 7.91 -18.13 23.08
CA ARG A 52 6.89 -19.15 23.38
C ARG A 52 5.90 -19.18 22.23
N ALA A 53 5.71 -20.37 21.65
CA ALA A 53 4.68 -20.62 20.65
C ALA A 53 3.44 -21.18 21.33
N VAL A 54 2.29 -20.54 21.15
CA VAL A 54 1.00 -21.06 21.64
C VAL A 54 0.59 -22.27 20.80
N LYS A 55 0.27 -23.40 21.43
CA LYS A 55 -0.09 -24.63 20.71
C LYS A 55 -1.32 -24.45 19.82
N GLY A 56 -2.32 -23.70 20.27
CA GLY A 56 -3.56 -23.46 19.52
C GLY A 56 -3.38 -22.69 18.19
N ASP A 57 -2.29 -21.94 18.06
CA ASP A 57 -2.02 -21.11 16.88
C ASP A 57 -1.20 -21.83 15.81
N LEU A 58 -0.68 -23.02 16.13
CA LEU A 58 0.16 -23.79 15.23
C LEU A 58 -0.68 -24.69 14.31
N PRO A 59 -0.41 -24.70 12.99
CA PRO A 59 -1.03 -25.65 12.05
C PRO A 59 -0.77 -27.10 12.43
N GLY A 60 -1.66 -28.03 12.05
CA GLY A 60 -1.56 -29.45 12.39
C GLY A 60 -0.22 -30.10 12.04
N ALA A 61 0.33 -29.83 10.85
CA ALA A 61 1.66 -30.34 10.47
C ALA A 61 2.79 -29.81 11.38
N THR A 62 2.70 -28.52 11.76
CA THR A 62 3.65 -27.89 12.69
C THR A 62 3.52 -28.44 14.11
N LEU A 63 2.31 -28.82 14.54
CA LEU A 63 2.08 -29.48 15.84
C LEU A 63 2.71 -30.87 15.92
N ILE A 64 2.57 -31.68 14.86
CA ILE A 64 3.18 -33.02 14.78
C ILE A 64 4.70 -32.88 14.89
N LEU A 65 5.27 -31.95 14.12
CA LEU A 65 6.70 -31.65 14.18
C LEU A 65 7.11 -31.17 15.58
N ALA A 66 6.39 -30.24 16.18
CA ALA A 66 6.70 -29.73 17.51
C ALA A 66 6.72 -30.87 18.54
N GLN A 67 5.78 -31.81 18.46
CA GLN A 67 5.74 -32.97 19.33
C GLN A 67 6.95 -33.90 19.12
N GLN A 68 7.34 -34.18 17.86
CA GLN A 68 8.55 -34.95 17.58
C GLN A 68 9.80 -34.30 18.18
N LEU A 69 9.91 -32.97 18.11
CA LEU A 69 11.04 -32.24 18.72
C LEU A 69 10.98 -32.22 20.26
N VAL A 70 9.79 -32.32 20.86
CA VAL A 70 9.64 -32.52 22.31
C VAL A 70 10.14 -33.91 22.72
N ASP A 71 9.78 -34.96 21.97
CA ASP A 71 10.22 -36.33 22.26
C ASP A 71 11.74 -36.46 22.18
N LYS A 72 12.38 -35.73 21.26
CA LYS A 72 13.85 -35.62 21.13
C LYS A 72 14.48 -34.58 22.07
N ARG A 73 13.71 -33.96 22.99
CA ARG A 73 14.15 -32.95 23.98
C ARG A 73 14.75 -31.65 23.41
N ILE A 74 14.45 -31.33 22.15
CA ILE A 74 14.81 -30.04 21.53
C ILE A 74 13.85 -28.95 22.00
N LEU A 75 12.55 -29.27 22.03
CA LEU A 75 11.51 -28.40 22.56
C LEU A 75 11.04 -28.88 23.93
N VAL A 76 10.51 -27.94 24.70
CA VAL A 76 9.79 -28.18 25.94
C VAL A 76 8.33 -27.85 25.71
N SER A 77 7.46 -28.81 26.01
CA SER A 77 6.02 -28.61 26.06
C SER A 77 5.62 -28.23 27.48
N ARG A 78 4.98 -27.07 27.64
CA ARG A 78 4.40 -26.66 28.91
C ARG A 78 2.87 -26.68 28.77
N GLU A 79 2.24 -27.51 29.57
CA GLU A 79 0.78 -27.53 29.63
C GLU A 79 0.26 -26.24 30.25
N GLY A 80 -0.86 -25.77 29.71
CA GLY A 80 -1.56 -24.61 30.23
C GLY A 80 -2.12 -24.88 31.61
N SER A 81 -1.97 -23.94 32.54
CA SER A 81 -2.61 -23.98 33.86
C SER A 81 -3.31 -22.66 34.14
N ASN A 82 -4.45 -22.67 34.84
CA ASN A 82 -5.21 -21.48 35.23
C ASN A 82 -5.56 -20.55 34.05
N GLY A 83 -6.10 -21.13 32.97
CA GLY A 83 -6.56 -20.37 31.79
C GLY A 83 -5.46 -19.88 30.86
N GLN A 84 -4.19 -20.17 31.15
CA GLN A 84 -3.09 -19.94 30.21
C GLN A 84 -3.07 -21.03 29.14
N PRO A 85 -2.82 -20.70 27.86
CA PRO A 85 -2.74 -21.71 26.81
C PRO A 85 -1.47 -22.56 26.96
N ALA A 86 -1.54 -23.80 26.50
CA ALA A 86 -0.36 -24.65 26.40
C ALA A 86 0.63 -24.06 25.37
N VAL A 87 1.93 -24.17 25.65
CA VAL A 87 2.98 -23.56 24.82
C VAL A 87 4.12 -24.54 24.52
N TYR A 88 4.78 -24.31 23.38
CA TYR A 88 6.09 -24.86 23.06
C TYR A 88 7.17 -23.79 23.20
N GLU A 89 8.32 -24.17 23.73
CA GLU A 89 9.52 -23.33 23.79
C GLU A 89 10.78 -24.15 23.51
N VAL A 90 11.85 -23.49 23.10
CA VAL A 90 13.15 -24.16 22.90
C VAL A 90 13.76 -24.53 24.24
N GLY A 91 14.08 -25.82 24.44
CA GLY A 91 14.61 -26.31 25.71
C GLY A 91 15.97 -25.74 26.05
N HIS A 92 16.82 -25.50 25.05
CA HIS A 92 18.15 -24.92 25.26
C HIS A 92 18.56 -24.02 24.09
N GLU A 93 19.14 -22.86 24.39
CA GLU A 93 19.69 -21.93 23.38
C GLU A 93 20.77 -22.54 22.48
N ALA A 94 21.38 -23.66 22.90
CA ALA A 94 22.38 -24.37 22.10
C ALA A 94 21.79 -24.92 20.79
N VAL A 95 20.47 -25.06 20.70
CA VAL A 95 19.76 -25.42 19.46
C VAL A 95 19.98 -24.36 18.38
N PHE A 96 19.99 -23.07 18.76
CA PHE A 96 20.16 -21.98 17.80
C PHE A 96 21.59 -21.89 17.24
N SER A 97 22.58 -22.31 18.03
CA SER A 97 24.00 -22.20 17.68
C SER A 97 24.58 -23.45 17.02
N ASN A 98 23.96 -24.63 17.21
CA ASN A 98 24.54 -25.90 16.77
C ASN A 98 23.73 -26.60 15.66
N TRP A 99 22.50 -26.17 15.41
CA TRP A 99 21.68 -26.77 14.35
C TRP A 99 21.85 -26.00 13.03
N GLU A 100 22.54 -26.59 12.05
CA GLU A 100 22.86 -25.93 10.77
C GLU A 100 21.60 -25.45 10.02
N ARG A 101 20.54 -26.27 9.97
CA ARG A 101 19.27 -25.86 9.33
C ARG A 101 18.63 -24.64 9.99
N PHE A 102 18.79 -24.48 11.31
CA PHE A 102 18.35 -23.28 12.02
C PHE A 102 19.23 -22.07 11.67
N LYS A 103 20.56 -22.24 11.58
CA LYS A 103 21.47 -21.17 11.14
C LYS A 103 21.14 -20.66 9.74
N ASP A 104 20.91 -21.57 8.79
CA ASP A 104 20.54 -21.22 7.42
C ASP A 104 19.19 -20.51 7.34
N TRP A 105 18.24 -20.97 8.15
CA TRP A 105 16.97 -20.28 8.30
C TRP A 105 17.15 -18.89 8.92
N TYR A 106 17.90 -18.79 10.00
CA TYR A 106 18.16 -17.53 10.69
C TYR A 106 18.84 -16.50 9.78
N ALA A 107 19.88 -16.91 9.05
CA ALA A 107 20.58 -16.06 8.09
C ALA A 107 19.63 -15.47 7.03
N ARG A 108 18.56 -16.19 6.66
CA ARG A 108 17.55 -15.73 5.68
C ARG A 108 16.50 -14.77 6.24
N TYR A 109 16.21 -14.83 7.54
CA TYR A 109 15.09 -14.12 8.17
C TYR A 109 15.48 -13.19 9.33
N ALA A 110 16.77 -13.07 9.68
CA ALA A 110 17.22 -12.28 10.84
C ALA A 110 16.73 -10.82 10.80
N ALA A 111 16.83 -10.16 9.65
CA ALA A 111 16.36 -8.78 9.49
C ALA A 111 14.83 -8.66 9.62
N ASP A 112 14.09 -9.64 9.08
CA ASP A 112 12.63 -9.66 9.16
C ASP A 112 12.14 -9.90 10.60
N LEU A 113 12.82 -10.79 11.33
CA LEU A 113 12.57 -11.04 12.76
C LEU A 113 12.85 -9.79 13.60
N ALA A 114 13.93 -9.07 13.30
CA ALA A 114 14.26 -7.82 13.97
C ALA A 114 13.17 -6.76 13.75
N MET A 115 12.72 -6.62 12.50
CA MET A 115 11.65 -5.71 12.13
C MET A 115 10.31 -6.08 12.80
N ARG A 116 9.94 -7.37 12.82
CA ARG A 116 8.76 -7.85 13.55
C ARG A 116 8.82 -7.48 15.03
N ARG A 117 9.95 -7.74 15.69
CA ARG A 117 10.12 -7.39 17.10
C ARG A 117 10.01 -5.89 17.34
N GLN A 118 10.65 -5.09 16.50
CA GLN A 118 10.59 -3.63 16.59
C GLN A 118 9.15 -3.13 16.46
N ALA A 119 8.39 -3.67 15.51
CA ALA A 119 6.99 -3.32 15.31
C ALA A 119 6.12 -3.77 16.50
N GLU A 120 6.30 -5.00 16.99
CA GLU A 120 5.60 -5.52 18.17
C GLU A 120 5.88 -4.65 19.41
N GLN A 121 7.13 -4.24 19.62
CA GLN A 121 7.51 -3.38 20.74
C GLN A 121 6.92 -1.98 20.62
N ALA A 122 7.05 -1.35 19.44
CA ALA A 122 6.50 -0.03 19.19
C ALA A 122 4.97 0.00 19.33
N ALA A 123 4.28 -1.06 18.88
CA ALA A 123 2.84 -1.20 19.05
C ALA A 123 2.44 -1.29 20.53
N ARG A 124 3.18 -2.04 21.36
CA ARG A 124 2.94 -2.11 22.82
C ARG A 124 3.19 -0.78 23.51
N ASP A 125 4.23 -0.06 23.12
CA ASP A 125 4.57 1.23 23.72
C ASP A 125 3.57 2.33 23.30
N TRP A 126 3.07 2.27 22.07
CA TRP A 126 1.98 3.11 21.56
C TRP A 126 0.66 2.86 22.31
N ASP A 127 0.28 1.60 22.48
CA ASP A 127 -0.92 1.19 23.23
C ASP A 127 -0.85 1.61 24.71
N ARG A 128 0.30 1.38 25.36
CA ARG A 128 0.55 1.84 26.75
C ARG A 128 0.42 3.35 26.89
N GLN A 129 0.75 4.10 25.84
CA GLN A 129 0.63 5.55 25.77
C GLN A 129 -0.71 6.00 25.18
N GLN A 130 -1.78 5.21 25.35
CA GLN A 130 -3.15 5.58 24.97
C GLN A 130 -3.30 5.89 23.47
N CYS A 131 -2.53 5.20 22.63
CA CYS A 131 -2.62 5.28 21.17
C CYS A 131 -2.37 6.68 20.58
N LEU A 132 -1.51 7.49 21.22
CA LEU A 132 -1.17 8.85 20.75
C LEU A 132 -0.75 8.86 19.26
N PRO A 133 -1.37 9.68 18.40
CA PRO A 133 -1.10 9.69 16.96
C PRO A 133 0.38 9.91 16.59
N MET A 134 1.08 10.77 17.34
CA MET A 134 2.49 11.11 17.09
C MET A 134 3.49 9.94 17.28
N LEU A 135 3.07 8.88 17.98
CA LEU A 135 3.88 7.68 18.18
C LEU A 135 3.59 6.61 17.13
N LYS A 136 2.50 6.75 16.36
CA LYS A 136 2.17 5.83 15.28
C LYS A 136 3.19 6.00 14.15
N TRP A 137 3.66 4.89 13.60
CA TRP A 137 4.58 4.94 12.48
C TRP A 137 3.91 5.48 11.23
N GLY A 138 4.62 6.37 10.52
CA GLY A 138 4.27 6.76 9.16
C GLY A 138 4.50 5.63 8.16
N TRP A 139 3.95 5.78 6.96
CA TRP A 139 3.95 4.75 5.92
C TRP A 139 5.36 4.25 5.58
N GLU A 140 6.36 5.12 5.60
CA GLU A 140 7.76 4.81 5.32
C GLU A 140 8.33 3.74 6.26
N ARG A 141 7.87 3.71 7.52
CA ARG A 141 8.24 2.70 8.51
C ARG A 141 7.27 1.52 8.55
N GLN A 142 5.99 1.75 8.26
CA GLN A 142 5.00 0.67 8.19
C GLN A 142 5.28 -0.30 7.03
N ARG A 143 5.66 0.20 5.84
CA ARG A 143 5.96 -0.60 4.64
C ARG A 143 6.97 -1.73 4.89
N PRO A 144 8.21 -1.47 5.36
CA PRO A 144 9.18 -2.53 5.61
C PRO A 144 8.72 -3.49 6.71
N ALA A 145 7.96 -3.02 7.70
CA ALA A 145 7.40 -3.88 8.74
C ALA A 145 6.33 -4.84 8.20
N ILE A 146 5.41 -4.35 7.37
CA ILE A 146 4.42 -5.17 6.69
C ILE A 146 5.10 -6.18 5.76
N ALA A 147 6.11 -5.76 4.99
CA ALA A 147 6.87 -6.65 4.11
C ALA A 147 7.59 -7.77 4.89
N ALA A 148 8.25 -7.43 6.00
CA ALA A 148 8.88 -8.40 6.88
C ALA A 148 7.86 -9.40 7.45
N LEU A 149 6.73 -8.91 7.96
CA LEU A 149 5.65 -9.77 8.48
C LEU A 149 5.06 -10.67 7.39
N ALA A 150 4.86 -10.16 6.17
CA ALA A 150 4.40 -10.95 5.03
C ALA A 150 5.38 -12.07 4.68
N LYS A 151 6.68 -11.74 4.60
CA LYS A 151 7.74 -12.71 4.31
C LYS A 151 7.86 -13.78 5.39
N LEU A 152 7.76 -13.40 6.67
CA LEU A 152 7.73 -14.33 7.80
C LEU A 152 6.49 -15.24 7.69
N ASN A 153 5.30 -14.71 7.39
CA ASN A 153 4.10 -15.52 7.21
C ASN A 153 4.00 -16.22 5.83
N ARG A 154 5.08 -16.18 5.03
CA ARG A 154 5.17 -16.76 3.68
C ARG A 154 4.02 -16.36 2.76
N LEU A 155 3.55 -15.12 2.88
CA LEU A 155 2.57 -14.56 1.97
C LEU A 155 3.25 -14.19 0.67
N ALA A 156 2.70 -14.65 -0.45
CA ALA A 156 3.15 -14.25 -1.77
C ALA A 156 2.84 -12.77 -1.99
N LEU A 157 3.74 -12.06 -2.67
CA LEU A 157 3.47 -10.69 -3.10
C LEU A 157 2.31 -10.72 -4.10
N PRO A 158 1.13 -10.19 -3.76
CA PRO A 158 0.01 -10.17 -4.68
C PRO A 158 0.29 -9.17 -5.81
N ALA A 159 -0.34 -9.38 -6.96
CA ALA A 159 -0.52 -8.29 -7.92
C ALA A 159 -1.33 -7.16 -7.26
N SER A 160 -1.21 -5.95 -7.79
CA SER A 160 -2.04 -4.81 -7.37
C SER A 160 -3.52 -5.20 -7.34
N GLY A 161 -4.20 -4.81 -6.26
CA GLY A 161 -5.62 -5.09 -6.07
C GLY A 161 -6.52 -4.30 -7.03
N PRO A 162 -7.84 -4.57 -7.03
CA PRO A 162 -8.78 -3.86 -7.89
C PRO A 162 -8.85 -2.35 -7.58
N ASP A 163 -8.69 -1.98 -6.31
CA ASP A 163 -8.80 -0.58 -5.84
C ASP A 163 -7.46 0.11 -5.62
N PHE A 164 -6.39 -0.65 -5.35
CA PHE A 164 -5.09 -0.10 -4.96
C PHE A 164 -3.94 -0.61 -5.83
N SER A 165 -3.11 0.32 -6.33
CA SER A 165 -1.89 0.04 -7.08
C SER A 165 -0.76 -0.47 -6.18
N ASP A 166 -0.69 -0.04 -4.91
CA ASP A 166 0.36 -0.44 -3.98
C ASP A 166 0.14 -1.87 -3.44
N PRO A 167 1.01 -2.85 -3.77
CA PRO A 167 0.85 -4.23 -3.30
C PRO A 167 1.00 -4.38 -1.78
N MET A 168 1.62 -3.40 -1.09
CA MET A 168 1.75 -3.44 0.37
C MET A 168 0.40 -3.31 1.07
N ILE A 169 -0.56 -2.59 0.49
CA ILE A 169 -1.92 -2.49 1.04
C ILE A 169 -2.62 -3.85 0.96
N THR A 170 -2.50 -4.53 -0.18
CA THR A 170 -3.08 -5.87 -0.36
C THR A 170 -2.41 -6.90 0.56
N LEU A 171 -1.09 -6.84 0.76
CA LEU A 171 -0.42 -7.67 1.76
C LEU A 171 -0.93 -7.40 3.17
N TRP A 172 -1.11 -6.14 3.55
CA TRP A 172 -1.64 -5.79 4.86
C TRP A 172 -3.06 -6.36 5.06
N GLN A 173 -3.95 -6.27 4.06
CA GLN A 173 -5.31 -6.86 4.12
C GLN A 173 -5.33 -8.39 4.28
N GLN A 174 -4.28 -9.07 3.79
CA GLN A 174 -4.12 -10.50 4.03
C GLN A 174 -3.58 -10.77 5.45
N LEU A 175 -2.59 -9.97 5.87
CA LEU A 175 -1.93 -10.09 7.17
C LEU A 175 -2.85 -9.75 8.34
N GLU A 176 -3.69 -8.72 8.23
CA GLU A 176 -4.46 -8.18 9.36
C GLU A 176 -5.28 -9.25 10.08
N LYS A 177 -5.75 -10.26 9.35
CA LYS A 177 -6.53 -11.40 9.87
C LYS A 177 -5.75 -12.25 10.87
N GLN A 178 -4.41 -12.24 10.77
CA GLN A 178 -3.48 -13.01 11.59
C GLN A 178 -2.76 -12.14 12.63
N LEU A 179 -2.84 -10.80 12.51
CA LEU A 179 -2.21 -9.89 13.47
C LEU A 179 -3.10 -9.69 14.70
N GLU A 180 -2.51 -9.81 15.89
CA GLU A 180 -3.18 -9.49 17.14
C GLU A 180 -3.13 -7.99 17.45
N GLN A 181 -3.99 -7.55 18.38
CA GLN A 181 -3.87 -6.21 18.96
C GLN A 181 -2.69 -6.14 19.94
N PRO A 182 -2.02 -4.98 20.08
CA PRO A 182 -2.28 -3.70 19.39
C PRO A 182 -1.62 -3.58 18.01
N LEU A 183 -0.85 -4.59 17.58
CA LEU A 183 -0.03 -4.54 16.36
C LEU A 183 -0.87 -4.31 15.10
N ARG A 184 -2.05 -4.94 15.02
CA ARG A 184 -2.98 -4.75 13.89
C ARG A 184 -3.34 -3.28 13.69
N GLN A 185 -3.77 -2.59 14.75
CA GLN A 185 -4.16 -1.18 14.69
C GLN A 185 -2.96 -0.25 14.49
N PHE A 186 -1.83 -0.57 15.11
CA PHE A 186 -0.59 0.19 14.98
C PHE A 186 -0.08 0.22 13.53
N LEU A 187 -0.14 -0.92 12.85
CA LEU A 187 0.26 -1.07 11.45
C LEU A 187 -0.88 -0.80 10.45
N TYR A 188 -2.04 -0.28 10.90
CA TYR A 188 -3.09 0.14 9.97
C TYR A 188 -2.51 1.19 9.00
N PRO A 189 -2.52 0.94 7.68
CA PRO A 189 -1.82 1.77 6.71
C PRO A 189 -2.24 3.23 6.78
N GLU A 190 -1.25 4.12 6.96
CA GLU A 190 -1.47 5.57 6.91
C GLU A 190 -2.23 6.02 5.65
N PRO A 191 -1.93 5.54 4.42
CA PRO A 191 -2.69 5.93 3.25
C PRO A 191 -4.20 5.64 3.38
N LEU A 192 -4.58 4.51 3.98
CA LEU A 192 -6.00 4.15 4.13
C LEU A 192 -6.71 5.09 5.10
N THR A 193 -6.09 5.42 6.24
CA THR A 193 -6.63 6.39 7.19
C THR A 193 -6.86 7.76 6.54
N LEU A 194 -5.90 8.21 5.73
CA LEU A 194 -5.99 9.49 5.02
C LEU A 194 -7.10 9.48 3.96
N LEU A 195 -7.27 8.37 3.24
CA LEU A 195 -8.34 8.22 2.24
C LEU A 195 -9.73 8.14 2.88
N GLU A 196 -9.86 7.49 4.04
CA GLU A 196 -11.08 7.50 4.85
C GLU A 196 -11.45 8.92 5.29
N GLU A 197 -10.46 9.69 5.76
CA GLU A 197 -10.66 11.09 6.14
C GLU A 197 -11.12 11.94 4.94
N LEU A 198 -10.52 11.78 3.75
CA LEU A 198 -10.96 12.48 2.54
C LEU A 198 -12.39 12.16 2.09
N ASN A 199 -12.88 10.96 2.41
CA ASN A 199 -14.24 10.53 2.09
C ASN A 199 -15.29 11.06 3.07
N THR A 200 -14.87 11.74 4.14
CA THR A 200 -15.78 12.42 5.07
C THR A 200 -16.09 13.84 4.58
N ASP A 201 -17.38 14.17 4.46
CA ASP A 201 -17.82 15.50 3.99
C ASP A 201 -17.35 16.64 4.91
N GLU A 202 -17.21 16.36 6.20
CA GLU A 202 -16.79 17.32 7.23
C GLU A 202 -15.31 17.73 7.15
N THR A 203 -14.50 17.02 6.34
CA THR A 203 -13.06 17.30 6.22
C THR A 203 -12.82 18.67 5.58
N PRO A 204 -12.23 19.65 6.30
CA PRO A 204 -12.03 21.01 5.80
C PRO A 204 -11.11 21.05 4.57
N HIS A 205 -11.29 22.04 3.70
CA HIS A 205 -10.50 22.17 2.46
C HIS A 205 -8.98 22.21 2.70
N GLN A 206 -8.51 22.92 3.74
CA GLN A 206 -7.10 22.96 4.14
C GLN A 206 -6.59 21.56 4.50
N ARG A 207 -7.37 20.80 5.27
CA ARG A 207 -7.03 19.44 5.64
C ARG A 207 -7.00 18.50 4.43
N ARG A 208 -7.92 18.68 3.48
CA ARG A 208 -7.92 17.94 2.21
C ARG A 208 -6.64 18.19 1.40
N GLU A 209 -6.15 19.43 1.37
CA GLU A 209 -4.88 19.78 0.72
C GLU A 209 -3.69 19.08 1.41
N GLU A 210 -3.59 19.17 2.75
CA GLU A 210 -2.56 18.48 3.52
C GLU A 210 -2.52 16.98 3.24
N ILE A 211 -3.70 16.34 3.23
CA ILE A 211 -3.82 14.91 2.91
C ILE A 211 -3.36 14.64 1.48
N GLY A 212 -3.77 15.47 0.51
CA GLY A 212 -3.35 15.34 -0.88
C GLY A 212 -1.83 15.44 -1.04
N LEU A 213 -1.19 16.38 -0.35
CA LEU A 213 0.27 16.53 -0.34
C LEU A 213 0.94 15.30 0.29
N ARG A 214 0.41 14.80 1.41
CA ARG A 214 0.95 13.63 2.11
C ARG A 214 0.83 12.36 1.26
N LEU A 215 -0.30 12.14 0.59
CA LEU A 215 -0.49 11.05 -0.38
C LEU A 215 0.48 11.15 -1.55
N ASN A 216 0.71 12.35 -2.09
CA ASN A 216 1.67 12.57 -3.16
C ASN A 216 3.11 12.25 -2.74
N GLN A 217 3.51 12.59 -1.51
CA GLN A 217 4.85 12.29 -0.98
C GLN A 217 5.10 10.78 -0.83
N MET A 218 4.10 10.04 -0.37
CA MET A 218 4.25 8.61 -0.09
C MET A 218 3.98 7.70 -1.30
N GLY A 219 3.44 8.27 -2.38
CA GLY A 219 2.86 7.56 -3.52
C GLY A 219 1.40 7.21 -3.24
N ASP A 220 0.48 7.92 -3.89
CA ASP A 220 -0.96 7.69 -3.72
C ASP A 220 -1.30 6.27 -4.19
N PRO A 221 -1.84 5.42 -3.31
CA PRO A 221 -2.04 4.02 -3.64
C PRO A 221 -3.29 3.76 -4.46
N ARG A 222 -4.14 4.76 -4.72
CA ARG A 222 -5.39 4.56 -5.47
C ARG A 222 -5.08 4.23 -6.93
N ARG A 223 -5.77 3.21 -7.45
CA ARG A 223 -5.67 2.87 -8.87
C ARG A 223 -6.26 4.00 -9.74
N GLY A 224 -5.62 4.33 -10.86
CA GLY A 224 -6.04 5.46 -11.71
C GLY A 224 -5.53 6.82 -11.23
N VAL A 225 -4.67 6.85 -10.22
CA VAL A 225 -3.96 8.04 -9.77
C VAL A 225 -2.48 7.91 -10.14
N GLY A 226 -1.96 8.90 -10.87
CA GLY A 226 -0.55 8.91 -11.28
C GLY A 226 -0.29 8.14 -12.58
N LEU A 227 0.89 7.54 -12.69
CA LEU A 227 1.37 6.87 -13.90
C LEU A 227 1.41 5.36 -13.69
N ASN A 228 1.23 4.59 -14.75
CA ASN A 228 1.40 3.15 -14.77
C ASN A 228 2.88 2.74 -14.92
N GLU A 229 3.15 1.43 -14.94
CA GLU A 229 4.50 0.86 -15.08
C GLU A 229 5.24 1.29 -16.35
N LYS A 230 4.52 1.75 -17.38
CA LYS A 230 5.09 2.25 -18.64
C LYS A 230 5.33 3.76 -18.63
N GLY A 231 5.08 4.44 -17.50
CA GLY A 231 5.17 5.89 -17.40
C GLY A 231 4.01 6.65 -18.05
N LEU A 232 2.94 5.95 -18.46
CA LEU A 232 1.75 6.59 -19.06
C LEU A 232 0.71 6.88 -17.98
N PRO A 233 -0.16 7.90 -18.15
CA PRO A 233 -1.26 8.16 -17.23
C PRO A 233 -2.11 6.90 -16.94
N ASP A 234 -2.22 6.53 -15.67
CA ASP A 234 -3.14 5.46 -15.25
C ASP A 234 -4.55 6.02 -15.09
N MET A 235 -5.56 5.38 -15.67
CA MET A 235 -6.95 5.85 -15.63
C MET A 235 -7.90 4.72 -15.30
N VAL A 236 -8.75 4.94 -14.29
CA VAL A 236 -9.87 4.06 -13.98
C VAL A 236 -11.13 4.64 -14.60
N TRP A 237 -11.64 3.96 -15.64
CA TRP A 237 -12.85 4.33 -16.34
C TRP A 237 -14.08 3.70 -15.70
N ILE A 238 -15.05 4.53 -15.35
CA ILE A 238 -16.40 4.14 -14.91
C ILE A 238 -17.32 4.21 -16.12
N SER A 239 -18.07 3.14 -16.38
CA SER A 239 -19.07 3.11 -17.45
C SER A 239 -20.39 3.68 -16.93
N ILE A 240 -20.89 4.71 -17.60
CA ILE A 240 -22.18 5.32 -17.33
C ILE A 240 -23.17 4.82 -18.39
N PRO A 241 -24.22 4.09 -18.01
CA PRO A 241 -25.19 3.57 -18.97
C PRO A 241 -25.99 4.71 -19.61
N ALA A 242 -26.61 4.41 -20.76
CA ALA A 242 -27.54 5.34 -21.39
C ALA A 242 -28.73 5.62 -20.45
N GLY A 243 -29.24 6.84 -20.48
CA GLY A 243 -30.38 7.21 -19.64
C GLY A 243 -30.90 8.61 -19.92
N GLU A 244 -31.93 9.00 -19.19
CA GLU A 244 -32.49 10.36 -19.21
C GLU A 244 -32.04 11.08 -17.94
N VAL A 245 -31.47 12.28 -18.09
CA VAL A 245 -31.11 13.15 -16.96
C VAL A 245 -31.97 14.40 -16.97
N THR A 246 -32.33 14.90 -15.79
CA THR A 246 -32.96 16.21 -15.65
C THR A 246 -31.91 17.17 -15.12
N LEU A 247 -31.67 18.27 -15.83
CA LEU A 247 -30.74 19.30 -15.35
C LEU A 247 -31.49 20.23 -14.39
N GLU A 248 -30.83 20.64 -13.30
CA GLU A 248 -31.35 21.63 -12.35
C GLU A 248 -31.14 23.06 -12.87
N THR A 249 -31.66 23.32 -14.07
CA THR A 249 -31.74 24.65 -14.69
C THR A 249 -33.11 25.29 -14.41
N GLU A 250 -33.28 26.56 -14.77
CA GLU A 250 -34.57 27.27 -14.61
C GLU A 250 -35.72 26.52 -15.31
N SER A 251 -35.45 25.88 -16.46
CA SER A 251 -36.30 24.86 -17.06
C SER A 251 -35.85 23.45 -16.64
N ARG A 252 -36.74 22.66 -16.04
CA ARG A 252 -36.48 21.23 -15.71
C ARG A 252 -36.65 20.34 -16.94
N GLU A 253 -35.81 20.54 -17.94
CA GLU A 253 -35.81 19.76 -19.17
C GLU A 253 -35.11 18.41 -18.98
N ARG A 254 -35.62 17.40 -19.69
CA ARG A 254 -35.07 16.04 -19.71
C ARG A 254 -34.21 15.86 -20.95
N PHE A 255 -33.02 15.30 -20.77
CA PHE A 255 -32.05 15.09 -21.84
C PHE A 255 -31.68 13.61 -21.95
N PRO A 256 -31.82 12.99 -23.14
CA PRO A 256 -31.25 11.68 -23.41
C PRO A 256 -29.73 11.78 -23.43
N VAL A 257 -29.08 10.97 -22.62
CA VAL A 257 -27.62 10.85 -22.57
C VAL A 257 -27.24 9.46 -23.06
N PRO A 258 -26.47 9.35 -24.18
CA PRO A 258 -25.94 8.08 -24.65
C PRO A 258 -24.95 7.48 -23.63
N PRO A 259 -24.64 6.18 -23.69
CA PRO A 259 -23.68 5.61 -22.76
C PRO A 259 -22.30 6.22 -23.00
N PHE A 260 -21.58 6.53 -21.93
CA PHE A 260 -20.23 7.10 -21.98
C PHE A 260 -19.38 6.59 -20.83
N ARG A 261 -18.10 6.97 -20.81
CA ARG A 261 -17.20 6.64 -19.71
C ARG A 261 -16.68 7.91 -19.08
N LEU A 262 -16.53 7.88 -17.75
CA LEU A 262 -15.93 8.95 -16.97
C LEU A 262 -14.76 8.38 -16.17
N VAL A 263 -13.68 9.13 -16.04
CA VAL A 263 -12.60 8.76 -15.12
C VAL A 263 -13.07 8.89 -13.66
N ARG A 264 -12.66 7.95 -12.80
CA ARG A 264 -12.99 7.93 -11.36
C ARG A 264 -12.39 9.12 -10.62
N TYR A 265 -11.23 9.61 -11.07
CA TYR A 265 -10.49 10.70 -10.45
C TYR A 265 -10.15 11.77 -11.49
N PRO A 266 -10.10 13.07 -11.10
CA PRO A 266 -9.56 14.11 -11.95
C PRO A 266 -8.11 13.84 -12.35
N VAL A 267 -7.69 14.41 -13.48
CA VAL A 267 -6.30 14.32 -13.96
C VAL A 267 -5.36 14.92 -12.93
N THR A 268 -4.35 14.15 -12.53
CA THR A 268 -3.36 14.61 -11.54
C THR A 268 -2.22 15.38 -12.19
N TRP A 269 -1.47 16.15 -11.39
CA TRP A 269 -0.26 16.83 -11.87
C TRP A 269 0.76 15.85 -12.47
N ALA A 270 0.95 14.67 -11.87
CA ALA A 270 1.87 13.66 -12.39
C ALA A 270 1.46 13.18 -13.80
N GLN A 271 0.16 12.99 -14.03
CA GLN A 271 -0.39 12.62 -15.34
C GLN A 271 -0.28 13.74 -16.36
N TYR A 272 -0.60 14.98 -15.96
CA TYR A 272 -0.44 16.14 -16.83
C TYR A 272 1.03 16.41 -17.18
N ARG A 273 1.94 16.22 -16.23
CA ARG A 273 3.38 16.31 -16.49
C ARG A 273 3.85 15.30 -17.53
N ALA A 274 3.33 14.07 -17.51
CA ALA A 274 3.65 13.10 -18.58
C ALA A 274 3.21 13.58 -19.97
N PHE A 275 2.11 14.33 -20.07
CA PHE A 275 1.74 15.01 -21.32
C PHE A 275 2.70 16.15 -21.68
N LEU A 276 3.18 16.93 -20.71
CA LEU A 276 4.16 17.99 -20.99
C LEU A 276 5.53 17.44 -21.43
N ASP A 277 5.95 16.33 -20.83
CA ASP A 277 7.26 15.70 -21.07
C ASP A 277 7.28 14.88 -22.37
N ALA A 278 6.11 14.55 -22.94
CA ALA A 278 6.00 13.85 -24.21
C ALA A 278 6.46 14.73 -25.37
N GLU A 279 7.25 14.15 -26.28
CA GLU A 279 7.78 14.84 -27.47
C GLU A 279 6.64 15.42 -28.35
N ASP A 280 5.56 14.67 -28.48
CA ASP A 280 4.33 15.02 -29.20
C ASP A 280 3.20 15.49 -28.27
N GLY A 281 3.54 15.87 -27.04
CA GLY A 281 2.60 16.35 -26.04
C GLY A 281 2.08 17.74 -26.35
N TYR A 282 2.54 18.73 -25.59
CA TYR A 282 2.08 20.12 -25.75
C TYR A 282 2.30 20.69 -27.17
N CYS A 283 3.39 20.27 -27.83
CA CYS A 283 3.83 20.80 -29.12
C CYS A 283 3.05 20.25 -30.33
N ASN A 284 2.19 19.24 -30.15
CA ASN A 284 1.46 18.66 -31.26
C ASN A 284 0.16 19.47 -31.54
N PRO A 285 0.05 20.14 -32.70
CA PRO A 285 -1.10 20.98 -33.02
C PRO A 285 -2.42 20.20 -33.09
N ALA A 286 -2.38 18.91 -33.44
CA ALA A 286 -3.57 18.09 -33.60
C ALA A 286 -4.40 17.92 -32.32
N TRP A 287 -3.80 18.10 -31.13
CA TRP A 287 -4.53 18.06 -29.86
C TRP A 287 -5.44 19.29 -29.62
N TRP A 288 -5.16 20.37 -30.34
CA TRP A 288 -5.83 21.67 -30.17
C TRP A 288 -6.78 21.99 -31.32
N GLU A 289 -6.75 21.19 -32.38
CA GLU A 289 -7.71 21.28 -33.48
C GLU A 289 -9.08 20.83 -32.99
N ASP A 290 -10.10 21.67 -33.21
CA ASP A 290 -11.48 21.25 -32.97
C ASP A 290 -11.75 20.01 -33.83
N PRO A 291 -12.23 18.89 -33.25
CA PRO A 291 -12.62 17.73 -34.03
C PRO A 291 -13.82 18.15 -34.90
N THR A 292 -13.52 18.55 -36.12
CA THR A 292 -14.49 18.96 -37.11
C THR A 292 -15.07 17.71 -37.75
N GLU A 293 -15.92 17.01 -37.01
CA GLU A 293 -16.89 16.15 -37.68
C GLU A 293 -17.97 17.04 -38.31
N GLY A 294 -17.84 17.30 -39.61
CA GLY A 294 -18.95 17.73 -40.45
C GLY A 294 -19.56 19.11 -40.13
N GLY A 295 -18.74 20.13 -39.87
CA GLY A 295 -19.18 21.53 -39.95
C GLY A 295 -20.16 22.01 -38.87
N LYS A 296 -20.24 21.33 -37.72
CA LYS A 296 -20.99 21.83 -36.54
C LYS A 296 -20.07 21.86 -35.32
N THR A 297 -19.63 23.06 -34.94
CA THR A 297 -18.97 23.32 -33.65
C THR A 297 -19.92 22.93 -32.52
N ARG A 298 -19.56 21.90 -31.76
CA ARG A 298 -20.22 21.57 -30.48
C ARG A 298 -19.57 22.39 -29.39
N PRO A 299 -20.28 23.29 -28.68
CA PRO A 299 -19.70 23.92 -27.50
C PRO A 299 -19.41 22.85 -26.46
N ALA A 300 -18.19 22.83 -25.94
CA ALA A 300 -17.88 22.08 -24.73
C ALA A 300 -18.56 22.79 -23.55
N ALA A 301 -19.72 22.30 -23.11
CA ALA A 301 -20.34 22.75 -21.89
C ALA A 301 -19.75 21.97 -20.72
N VAL A 302 -19.24 22.69 -19.72
CA VAL A 302 -18.92 22.11 -18.41
C VAL A 302 -20.23 22.16 -17.61
N VAL A 303 -20.81 20.99 -17.35
CA VAL A 303 -22.02 20.85 -16.55
C VAL A 303 -21.62 20.31 -15.18
N PHE A 304 -22.02 21.02 -14.13
CA PHE A 304 -21.95 20.51 -12.76
C PHE A 304 -23.18 19.64 -12.54
N CYS A 305 -22.98 18.33 -12.37
CA CYS A 305 -24.04 17.44 -11.91
C CYS A 305 -23.79 17.05 -10.46
N GLN A 306 -24.73 17.37 -9.58
CA GLN A 306 -24.78 16.79 -8.23
C GLN A 306 -25.46 15.41 -8.33
N LEU A 307 -24.72 14.37 -7.98
CA LEU A 307 -25.30 13.04 -7.77
C LEU A 307 -25.86 12.95 -6.34
N PRO A 308 -26.90 12.13 -6.09
CA PRO A 308 -27.35 11.88 -4.74
C PRO A 308 -26.22 11.25 -3.91
N GLY A 309 -25.79 11.97 -2.88
CA GLY A 309 -24.59 11.66 -2.08
C GLY A 309 -23.46 12.66 -2.30
N ASN A 310 -23.71 13.95 -2.01
CA ASN A 310 -22.74 15.04 -1.75
C ASN A 310 -21.41 15.08 -2.53
N GLN A 311 -21.38 14.61 -3.78
CA GLN A 311 -20.24 14.72 -4.67
C GLN A 311 -20.59 15.66 -5.82
N SER A 312 -19.86 16.78 -5.90
CA SER A 312 -19.90 17.69 -7.04
C SER A 312 -18.93 17.18 -8.11
N LEU A 313 -19.45 16.78 -9.26
CA LEU A 313 -18.66 16.29 -10.39
C LEU A 313 -18.59 17.36 -11.49
N LEU A 314 -17.38 17.64 -11.96
CA LEU A 314 -17.14 18.46 -13.13
C LEU A 314 -17.30 17.57 -14.38
N VAL A 315 -18.45 17.65 -15.04
CA VAL A 315 -18.75 16.86 -16.24
C VAL A 315 -18.52 17.73 -17.47
N ARG A 316 -17.65 17.32 -18.39
CA ARG A 316 -17.62 17.89 -19.73
C ARG A 316 -18.73 17.22 -20.54
N CYS A 317 -19.88 17.89 -20.67
CA CYS A 317 -20.98 17.42 -21.49
C CYS A 317 -20.79 17.88 -22.94
N THR A 318 -20.62 16.92 -23.84
CA THR A 318 -20.72 17.15 -25.29
C THR A 318 -22.19 17.07 -25.70
N GLY A 319 -22.92 18.17 -25.55
CA GLY A 319 -24.36 18.27 -25.88
C GLY A 319 -24.71 19.59 -26.57
N LEU A 320 -25.71 19.54 -27.46
CA LEU A 320 -26.20 20.69 -28.24
C LEU A 320 -27.03 21.63 -27.34
N LEU A 321 -26.48 22.80 -27.01
CA LEU A 321 -27.29 23.94 -26.52
C LEU A 321 -27.56 24.92 -27.68
N PRO A 322 -28.82 25.32 -27.94
CA PRO A 322 -29.15 26.32 -28.96
C PRO A 322 -28.52 27.70 -28.68
N LEU A 323 -28.25 28.45 -29.74
CA LEU A 323 -27.47 29.71 -29.75
C LEU A 323 -28.06 30.88 -28.92
N ALA A 324 -29.23 30.73 -28.30
CA ALA A 324 -29.99 31.84 -27.71
C ALA A 324 -29.56 32.24 -26.29
N GLU A 325 -28.78 31.42 -25.57
CA GLU A 325 -28.44 31.67 -24.15
C GLU A 325 -27.01 32.21 -23.92
N ARG A 326 -26.37 32.77 -24.96
CA ARG A 326 -24.99 33.32 -24.88
C ARG A 326 -24.82 34.58 -24.02
N LYS A 327 -25.80 34.99 -23.19
CA LYS A 327 -25.76 36.30 -22.49
C LYS A 327 -25.75 36.29 -20.97
N ALA A 328 -25.73 35.14 -20.28
CA ALA A 328 -25.78 35.14 -18.81
C ALA A 328 -24.80 34.14 -18.17
N ALA A 329 -23.50 34.39 -18.27
CA ALA A 329 -22.49 33.85 -17.36
C ALA A 329 -21.16 34.62 -17.46
N ALA A 330 -21.22 35.95 -17.47
CA ALA A 330 -20.08 36.76 -17.05
C ALA A 330 -20.24 36.99 -15.54
N VAL A 331 -19.79 36.02 -14.74
CA VAL A 331 -19.56 36.27 -13.32
C VAL A 331 -18.07 36.52 -13.15
N ASP A 332 -17.82 37.72 -12.66
CA ASP A 332 -16.54 38.36 -12.41
C ASP A 332 -15.59 37.45 -11.63
N SER A 333 -14.49 37.07 -12.27
CA SER A 333 -13.32 36.48 -11.62
C SER A 333 -12.11 37.24 -12.14
N THR A 334 -11.75 38.30 -11.40
CA THR A 334 -10.48 39.01 -11.48
C THR A 334 -9.35 38.05 -11.11
N ALA A 335 -8.98 37.16 -12.03
CA ALA A 335 -7.70 36.46 -11.99
C ALA A 335 -6.68 37.32 -12.75
N HIS A 336 -5.76 37.93 -12.01
CA HIS A 336 -4.60 38.64 -12.56
C HIS A 336 -3.94 37.82 -13.68
N ARG A 337 -3.88 38.40 -14.88
CA ARG A 337 -2.95 37.98 -15.93
C ARG A 337 -1.53 38.10 -15.39
N VAL A 338 -0.94 36.99 -14.97
CA VAL A 338 0.52 36.84 -14.96
C VAL A 338 0.87 36.09 -16.23
N GLY A 339 1.24 36.84 -17.26
CA GLY A 339 1.89 36.27 -18.43
C GLY A 339 3.30 35.82 -18.04
N MET A 340 3.49 34.53 -17.81
CA MET A 340 4.81 33.90 -17.84
C MET A 340 4.95 33.17 -19.17
N ALA A 341 5.49 33.88 -20.16
CA ALA A 341 6.09 33.27 -21.34
C ALA A 341 7.39 32.58 -20.89
N MET A 342 7.33 31.29 -20.58
CA MET A 342 8.52 30.45 -20.47
C MET A 342 8.80 29.89 -21.86
N GLY A 343 9.74 30.53 -22.56
CA GLY A 343 10.16 30.13 -23.90
C GLY A 343 10.78 28.73 -23.90
N CYS A 344 10.40 27.92 -24.89
CA CYS A 344 11.16 26.76 -25.33
C CYS A 344 12.64 27.13 -25.44
N ARG A 345 13.51 26.43 -24.72
CA ARG A 345 14.95 26.42 -25.04
C ARG A 345 15.12 25.78 -26.42
N ARG A 346 15.18 26.61 -27.46
CA ARG A 346 15.87 26.25 -28.70
C ARG A 346 17.36 26.41 -28.42
N GLU A 347 18.08 25.30 -28.46
CA GLU A 347 19.53 25.30 -28.58
C GLU A 347 19.93 26.12 -29.81
N TYR A 348 20.59 27.26 -29.60
CA TYR A 348 21.23 28.02 -30.66
C TYR A 348 22.60 27.40 -30.93
N ALA A 349 22.67 26.57 -31.96
CA ALA A 349 23.94 26.18 -32.57
C ALA A 349 24.53 27.38 -33.34
N GLU A 350 25.81 27.61 -33.10
CA GLU A 350 26.67 28.64 -33.68
C GLU A 350 26.58 28.74 -35.21
N LYS A 351 26.47 29.97 -35.73
CA LYS A 351 27.07 30.35 -37.03
C LYS A 351 27.58 31.79 -36.94
N LEU A 352 28.90 31.91 -36.74
CA LEU A 352 29.67 33.13 -37.04
C LEU A 352 29.66 33.38 -38.56
N PRO A 353 29.48 34.62 -39.04
CA PRO A 353 29.82 34.96 -40.40
C PRO A 353 31.32 35.31 -40.50
N VAL A 354 31.95 34.68 -41.48
CA VAL A 354 33.25 35.04 -42.05
C VAL A 354 33.07 36.33 -42.86
N GLY A 355 33.93 37.33 -42.65
CA GLY A 355 34.00 38.57 -43.42
C GLY A 355 34.51 39.74 -42.61
#